data_AF-A0A7X9AL42-F1
#
_entry.id   AF-A0A7X9AL42-F1
#
_cell.length_a   1.000
_cell.length_b   1.000
_cell.length_c   1.000
_cell.angle_alpha   90.00
_cell.angle_beta   90.00
_cell.angle_gamma   90.00
#
_symmetry.space_group_name_H-M   'P 1'
#
loop_
_entity.id
_entity.type
_entity.pdbx_description
1 polymer ?
#
loop_
_entity_poly.entity_id
_entity_poly.type
_entity_poly.pdbx_seq_one_letter_code
_entity_poly.pdbx_strand_id
1 'polypeptide(L)'
;MTKAVDTTSALSYSRELYKLFSEVPEKGIEQGELRCGLSADSLSKHLILAIRGIAFEWCIRHPDLNLKDQVVEHFRILLYGIQNVHMH
;
A
#
# COMPACT_ATOMS: atom_id res chain seq x y z
N MET A 1 30.18 -11.11 10.76
CA MET A 1 30.54 -9.87 10.04
C MET A 1 29.27 -9.14 9.69
N THR A 2 29.03 -7.96 10.27
CA THR A 2 27.85 -7.14 9.96
C THR A 2 28.15 -6.35 8.69
N LYS A 3 27.67 -6.83 7.55
CA LYS A 3 27.69 -6.02 6.31
C LYS A 3 26.77 -4.83 6.57
N ALA A 4 27.30 -3.62 6.53
CA ALA A 4 26.48 -2.42 6.49
C ALA A 4 25.60 -2.52 5.24
N VAL A 5 24.30 -2.74 5.43
CA VAL A 5 23.33 -2.72 4.34
C VAL A 5 23.20 -1.26 3.90
N ASP A 6 23.41 -0.98 2.61
CA ASP A 6 23.19 0.35 2.06
C ASP A 6 21.69 0.68 2.11
N THR A 7 21.30 1.45 3.11
CA THR A 7 19.90 1.84 3.36
C THR A 7 19.45 2.97 2.45
N THR A 8 20.35 3.61 1.70
CA THR A 8 20.03 4.76 0.84
C THR A 8 19.01 4.40 -0.24
N SER A 9 19.19 3.23 -0.85
CA SER A 9 18.29 2.67 -1.86
C SER A 9 16.89 2.38 -1.29
N ALA A 10 16.82 1.74 -0.11
CA ALA A 10 15.58 1.44 0.59
C ALA A 10 14.82 2.71 1.03
N LEU A 11 15.56 3.75 1.44
CA LEU A 11 15.00 5.06 1.78
C LEU A 11 14.44 5.78 0.54
N SER A 12 15.12 5.69 -0.62
CA SER A 12 14.63 6.25 -1.88
C SER A 12 13.37 5.54 -2.36
N TYR A 13 13.37 4.20 -2.37
CA TYR A 13 12.22 3.39 -2.74
C TYR A 13 11.02 3.65 -1.82
N SER A 14 11.28 3.80 -0.53
CA SER A 14 10.24 4.22 0.43
C SER A 14 9.60 5.54 0.01
N ARG A 15 10.40 6.55 -0.35
CA ARG A 15 9.88 7.86 -0.79
C ARG A 15 9.05 7.78 -2.06
N GLU A 16 9.50 7.01 -3.06
CA GLU A 16 8.75 6.80 -4.29
C GLU A 16 7.43 6.08 -4.03
N LEU A 17 7.44 5.08 -3.14
CA LEU A 17 6.23 4.36 -2.74
C LEU A 17 5.25 5.26 -1.98
N TYR A 18 5.74 6.09 -1.05
CA TYR A 18 4.92 7.08 -0.36
C TYR A 18 4.32 8.08 -1.35
N LYS A 19 5.11 8.57 -2.31
CA LYS A 19 4.66 9.50 -3.34
C LYS A 19 3.55 8.88 -4.20
N LEU A 20 3.71 7.63 -4.62
CA LEU A 20 2.68 6.90 -5.35
C LEU A 20 1.40 6.79 -4.52
N PHE A 21 1.52 6.43 -3.25
CA PHE A 21 0.36 6.28 -2.38
C PHE A 21 -0.27 7.59 -1.92
N SER A 22 0.39 8.73 -2.06
CA SER A 22 -0.24 10.03 -1.87
C SER A 22 -0.94 10.52 -3.15
N GLU A 23 -0.25 10.48 -4.28
CA GLU A 23 -0.73 11.12 -5.52
C GLU A 23 -1.88 10.35 -6.18
N VAL A 24 -1.85 9.00 -6.16
CA VAL A 24 -2.89 8.20 -6.81
C VAL A 24 -4.23 8.32 -6.07
N PRO A 25 -4.30 8.15 -4.74
CA PRO A 25 -5.54 8.33 -4.02
C PRO A 25 -6.07 9.75 -4.05
N GLU A 26 -5.20 10.76 -4.00
CA GLU A 26 -5.59 12.17 -4.10
C GLU A 26 -6.33 12.44 -5.42
N LYS A 27 -5.73 12.05 -6.56
CA LYS A 27 -6.37 12.17 -7.87
C LYS A 27 -7.70 11.42 -7.96
N GLY A 28 -7.74 10.20 -7.43
CA GLY A 28 -8.96 9.39 -7.44
C GLY A 28 -10.09 10.00 -6.62
N ILE A 29 -9.77 10.66 -5.48
CA ILE A 29 -10.74 11.38 -4.66
C ILE A 29 -11.20 12.66 -5.38
N GLU A 30 -10.29 13.45 -5.94
CA GLU A 30 -10.60 14.67 -6.70
C GLU A 30 -11.50 14.39 -7.91
N GLN A 31 -11.32 13.25 -8.56
CA GLN A 31 -12.11 12.82 -9.71
C GLN A 31 -13.42 12.11 -9.33
N GLY A 32 -13.64 11.84 -8.04
CA GLY A 32 -14.83 11.12 -7.54
C GLY A 32 -14.84 9.62 -7.85
N GLU A 33 -13.71 9.06 -8.30
CA GLU A 33 -13.50 7.63 -8.54
C GLU A 33 -13.33 6.85 -7.23
N LEU A 34 -12.69 7.49 -6.24
CA LEU A 34 -12.56 6.98 -4.88
C LEU A 34 -13.53 7.70 -3.96
N ARG A 35 -14.54 6.98 -3.49
CA ARG A 35 -15.60 7.51 -2.63
C ARG A 35 -15.40 7.12 -1.17
N CYS A 36 -14.14 6.99 -0.74
CA CYS A 36 -13.85 6.66 0.65
C CYS A 36 -14.06 7.89 1.53
N GLY A 37 -14.68 7.74 2.70
CA GLY A 37 -14.83 8.81 3.69
C GLY A 37 -13.52 9.22 4.39
N LEU A 38 -12.36 8.77 3.86
CA LEU A 38 -11.04 9.07 4.38
C LEU A 38 -10.37 10.15 3.53
N SER A 39 -9.50 10.95 4.14
CA SER A 39 -8.60 11.83 3.39
C SER A 39 -7.55 11.01 2.64
N ALA A 40 -7.00 11.59 1.56
CA ALA A 40 -5.90 10.98 0.79
C ALA A 40 -4.71 10.62 1.69
N ASP A 41 -4.33 11.49 2.62
CA ASP A 41 -3.24 11.25 3.59
C ASP A 41 -3.51 10.03 4.49
N SER A 42 -4.72 9.91 5.05
CA SER A 42 -5.09 8.76 5.88
C SER A 42 -5.07 7.47 5.05
N LEU A 43 -5.64 7.48 3.85
CA LEU A 43 -5.62 6.33 2.96
C LEU A 43 -4.19 5.92 2.58
N SER A 44 -3.31 6.88 2.28
CA SER A 44 -1.89 6.66 1.99
C SER A 44 -1.17 5.92 3.11
N LYS A 45 -1.38 6.36 4.37
CA LYS A 45 -0.76 5.75 5.56
C LYS A 45 -1.22 4.31 5.76
N HIS A 46 -2.50 4.03 5.55
CA HIS A 46 -3.05 2.68 5.64
C HIS A 46 -2.51 1.77 4.53
N LEU A 47 -2.40 2.26 3.30
CA LEU A 47 -1.83 1.50 2.17
C LEU A 47 -0.36 1.11 2.42
N ILE A 48 0.44 2.05 2.92
CA ILE A 48 1.84 1.78 3.28
C ILE A 48 1.92 0.74 4.40
N LEU A 49 1.10 0.87 5.44
CA LEU A 49 1.10 -0.06 6.56
C LEU A 49 0.75 -1.48 6.09
N ALA A 50 -0.27 -1.61 5.25
CA ALA A 50 -0.69 -2.89 4.70
C ALA A 50 0.40 -3.56 3.87
N ILE A 51 1.02 -2.85 2.93
CA ILE A 51 2.09 -3.41 2.10
C ILE A 51 3.32 -3.80 2.92
N ARG A 52 3.68 -3.01 3.93
CA ARG A 52 4.75 -3.39 4.87
C ARG A 52 4.42 -4.67 5.61
N GLY A 53 3.17 -4.83 6.06
CA GLY A 53 2.70 -6.06 6.71
C GLY A 53 2.81 -7.28 5.79
N ILE A 54 2.34 -7.16 4.55
CA ILE A 54 2.41 -8.25 3.55
C ILE A 54 3.86 -8.61 3.23
N ALA A 55 4.73 -7.61 3.03
CA ALA A 55 6.14 -7.84 2.76
C ALA A 55 6.85 -8.50 3.96
N PHE A 56 6.50 -8.12 5.19
CA PHE A 56 7.05 -8.73 6.40
C PHE A 56 6.61 -10.19 6.56
N GLU A 57 5.32 -10.47 6.37
CA GLU A 57 4.76 -11.83 6.37
C GLU A 57 5.47 -12.71 5.32
N TRP A 58 5.69 -12.15 4.12
CA TRP A 58 6.43 -12.84 3.05
C TRP A 58 7.86 -13.18 3.46
N CYS A 59 8.60 -12.24 4.05
CA CYS A 59 9.97 -12.48 4.51
C CYS A 59 10.05 -13.63 5.54
N ILE A 60 9.05 -13.76 6.40
CA ILE A 60 9.01 -14.81 7.44
C ILE A 60 8.62 -16.17 6.85
N ARG A 61 7.73 -16.18 5.86
CA ARG A 61 7.12 -17.39 5.30
C ARG A 61 7.67 -17.79 3.94
N HIS A 62 8.77 -17.19 3.49
CA HIS A 62 9.38 -17.54 2.23
C HIS A 62 9.91 -18.98 2.27
N PRO A 63 9.64 -19.83 1.26
CA PRO A 63 8.96 -19.55 -0.02
C PRO A 63 7.44 -19.87 -0.05
N ASP A 64 6.85 -20.28 1.07
CA ASP A 64 5.47 -20.79 1.16
C ASP A 64 4.39 -19.73 0.90
N LEU A 65 4.73 -18.44 0.99
CA LEU A 65 3.85 -17.33 0.67
C LEU A 65 4.25 -16.70 -0.67
N ASN A 66 3.32 -16.61 -1.62
CA ASN A 66 3.53 -15.85 -2.84
C ASN A 66 3.20 -14.36 -2.60
N LEU A 67 4.23 -13.51 -2.61
CA LEU A 67 4.08 -12.07 -2.39
C LEU A 67 3.13 -11.41 -3.41
N LYS A 68 3.25 -11.77 -4.69
CA LYS A 68 2.46 -11.17 -5.77
C LYS A 68 0.98 -11.47 -5.58
N ASP A 69 0.64 -12.71 -5.28
CA ASP A 69 -0.74 -13.14 -5.12
C ASP A 69 -1.40 -12.46 -3.91
N GLN A 70 -0.67 -12.37 -2.79
CA GLN A 70 -1.15 -11.68 -1.58
C GLN A 70 -1.38 -10.19 -1.80
N VAL A 71 -0.45 -9.50 -2.48
CA VAL A 71 -0.60 -8.08 -2.79
C VAL A 71 -1.79 -7.84 -3.72
N VAL A 72 -1.94 -8.65 -4.79
CA VAL A 72 -3.07 -8.52 -5.73
C VAL A 72 -4.41 -8.73 -5.01
N GLU A 73 -4.52 -9.77 -4.18
CA GLU A 73 -5.75 -10.04 -3.45
C GLU A 73 -6.07 -8.94 -2.44
N HIS A 74 -5.05 -8.42 -1.74
CA HIS A 74 -5.23 -7.29 -0.83
C HIS A 74 -5.76 -6.05 -1.54
N PHE A 75 -5.21 -5.71 -2.71
CA PHE A 75 -5.70 -4.58 -3.50
C PHE A 75 -7.14 -4.79 -4.02
N ARG A 76 -7.55 -6.02 -4.35
CA ARG A 76 -8.95 -6.30 -4.73
C ARG A 76 -9.91 -5.99 -3.58
N ILE A 77 -9.62 -6.46 -2.37
CA ILE A 77 -10.43 -6.19 -1.18
C ILE A 77 -10.50 -4.68 -0.91
N LEU A 78 -9.35 -4.01 -0.98
CA LEU A 78 -9.26 -2.57 -0.73
C LEU A 78 -10.07 -1.77 -1.77
N LEU A 79 -9.87 -2.04 -3.06
CA LEU A 79 -10.59 -1.38 -4.16
C LEU A 79 -12.09 -1.64 -4.04
N TYR A 80 -12.50 -2.87 -3.74
CA TYR A 80 -13.90 -3.20 -3.49
C TYR A 80 -14.50 -2.34 -2.38
N GLY A 81 -13.79 -2.19 -1.25
CA GLY A 81 -14.26 -1.38 -0.12
C GLY A 81 -14.37 0.12 -0.46
N ILE A 82 -13.37 0.71 -1.11
CA ILE A 82 -13.35 2.16 -1.39
C ILE A 82 -14.25 2.57 -2.56
N GLN A 83 -14.57 1.66 -3.47
CA GLN A 83 -15.48 1.91 -4.60
C GLN A 83 -16.95 1.71 -4.23
N ASN A 84 -17.26 0.82 -3.27
CA ASN A 84 -18.62 0.41 -2.94
C ASN A 84 -19.16 0.98 -1.62
N VAL A 85 -18.63 2.10 -1.14
CA VAL A 85 -19.16 2.79 0.05
C VAL A 85 -20.60 3.24 -0.24
N HIS A 86 -21.58 2.48 0.25
CA HIS A 86 -22.96 2.96 0.37
C HIS A 86 -22.98 4.05 1.44
N MET A 87 -23.09 5.30 1.01
CA MET A 87 -23.44 6.38 1.93
C MET A 87 -24.84 6.06 2.47
N HIS A 88 -24.93 5.92 3.79
CA HIS A 88 -26.20 5.86 4.50
C HIS A 88 -26.73 7.28 4.73
#